data_AF-A0A1X1ZIY9-F1
#
_entry.id   AF-A0A1X1ZIY9-F1
#
_cell.length_a   1.000
_cell.length_b   1.000
_cell.length_c   1.000
_cell.angle_alpha   90.00
_cell.angle_beta   90.00
_cell.angle_gamma   90.00
#
_symmetry.space_group_name_H-M   'P 1'
#
loop_
_entity.id
_entity.type
_entity.pdbx_description
1 polymer ?
#
loop_
_entity_poly.entity_id
_entity_poly.type
_entity_poly.pdbx_seq_one_letter_code
_entity_poly.pdbx_strand_id
1 'polypeptide(L)'
;MTTATLAWDQPPWDIRTPAAPQTIITVVLAVAVAGFLVAALVAWHRTKRPTFLFLLAGGYVCSFNEPLIDFLCHCFFPADGWVGHTVFHRSIPVWVILAYVVFYGGLTYVLSAAFNGGVTRRTLWISIGIWGVLNLAMEIPLLQSNLYLYYGDQPFMVGGFPLSQLVFNAFGSLLGAVVITRLAWFFTGPRQLLLLLVPFVTFMSSWTVGMPLFLVLGTDAPHGLRMLAATVSTALGLLGIDTLIRLGTGQFRLLPPGVAAADAPDVHRQPTATAASSARGSAR
;
A
#
# COMPACT_ATOMS: atom_id res chain seq x y z
N MET A 1 -35.00 17.30 14.67
CA MET A 1 -33.73 16.56 14.81
C MET A 1 -34.03 15.29 15.54
N THR A 2 -34.37 14.23 14.81
CA THR A 2 -34.44 12.88 15.34
C THR A 2 -33.05 12.52 15.84
N THR A 3 -32.96 12.11 17.10
CA THR A 3 -31.75 11.58 17.72
C THR A 3 -31.33 10.37 16.89
N ALA A 4 -30.36 10.57 16.00
CA ALA A 4 -29.71 9.50 15.26
C ALA A 4 -29.01 8.63 16.31
N THR A 5 -29.71 7.60 16.79
CA THR A 5 -29.02 6.42 17.25
C THR A 5 -28.19 5.99 16.06
N LEU A 6 -26.86 6.03 16.19
CA LEU A 6 -25.94 5.45 15.21
C LEU A 6 -26.41 4.01 14.98
N ALA A 7 -27.18 3.79 13.92
CA ALA A 7 -27.62 2.48 13.48
C ALA A 7 -26.41 1.82 12.81
N TRP A 8 -25.36 1.59 13.59
CA TRP A 8 -24.19 0.88 13.14
C TRP A 8 -24.54 -0.60 13.16
N ASP A 9 -24.46 -1.25 12.00
CA ASP A 9 -24.66 -2.69 11.88
C ASP A 9 -23.75 -3.39 12.89
N GLN A 10 -24.34 -4.15 13.81
CA GLN A 10 -23.52 -4.86 14.79
C GLN A 10 -22.83 -6.04 14.09
N PRO A 11 -21.55 -6.27 14.35
CA PRO A 11 -20.88 -7.45 13.85
C PRO A 11 -21.55 -8.70 14.46
N PRO A 12 -21.55 -9.83 13.75
CA PRO A 12 -22.19 -11.04 14.24
C PRO A 12 -21.29 -11.72 15.27
N TRP A 13 -21.41 -11.31 16.53
CA TRP A 13 -20.56 -11.76 17.63
C TRP A 13 -20.61 -13.27 17.93
N ASP A 14 -21.59 -13.98 17.38
CA ASP A 14 -21.88 -15.38 17.63
C ASP A 14 -21.16 -16.36 16.69
N ILE A 15 -20.57 -15.87 15.59
CA ILE A 15 -19.80 -16.74 14.69
C ILE A 15 -18.57 -17.32 15.38
N ARG A 16 -18.18 -18.52 14.95
CA ARG A 16 -17.09 -19.32 15.52
C ARG A 16 -16.02 -19.57 14.47
N THR A 17 -14.76 -19.57 14.89
CA THR A 17 -13.65 -19.77 13.96
C THR A 17 -13.60 -21.22 13.48
N PRO A 18 -13.75 -21.49 12.17
CA PRO A 18 -13.66 -22.84 11.63
C PRO A 18 -12.18 -23.29 11.64
N ALA A 19 -11.87 -24.30 12.45
CA ALA A 19 -10.48 -24.73 12.72
C ALA A 19 -9.71 -25.17 11.46
N ALA A 20 -10.36 -25.90 10.54
CA ALA A 20 -9.70 -26.40 9.33
C ALA A 20 -9.32 -25.27 8.34
N PRO A 21 -10.24 -24.39 7.89
CA PRO A 21 -9.90 -23.22 7.09
C PRO A 21 -8.82 -22.34 7.73
N GLN A 22 -8.94 -22.06 9.04
CA GLN A 22 -7.95 -21.26 9.76
C GLN A 22 -6.56 -21.90 9.69
N THR A 23 -6.45 -23.20 9.93
CA THR A 23 -5.17 -23.92 9.89
C THR A 23 -4.57 -23.87 8.49
N ILE A 24 -5.37 -24.16 7.46
CA ILE A 24 -4.91 -24.18 6.07
C ILE A 24 -4.37 -22.81 5.65
N ILE A 25 -5.14 -21.74 5.85
CA ILE A 25 -4.68 -20.40 5.43
C ILE A 25 -3.47 -19.94 6.23
N THR A 26 -3.41 -20.26 7.53
CA THR A 26 -2.25 -19.92 8.38
C THR A 26 -0.99 -20.59 7.86
N VAL A 27 -1.05 -21.88 7.53
CA VAL A 27 0.10 -22.64 7.02
C VAL A 27 0.54 -22.09 5.66
N VAL A 28 -0.41 -21.85 4.74
CA VAL A 28 -0.11 -21.28 3.42
C VAL A 28 0.60 -19.93 3.54
N LEU A 29 0.09 -19.03 4.38
CA LEU A 29 0.68 -17.72 4.57
C LEU A 29 2.01 -17.79 5.34
N ALA A 30 2.16 -18.69 6.30
CA ALA A 30 3.43 -18.91 6.99
C ALA A 30 4.53 -19.38 6.03
N VAL A 31 4.21 -20.30 5.11
CA VAL A 31 5.12 -20.75 4.05
C VAL A 31 5.47 -19.60 3.11
N ALA A 32 4.49 -18.77 2.71
CA ALA A 32 4.73 -17.60 1.87
C ALA A 32 5.66 -16.58 2.57
N VAL A 33 5.42 -16.28 3.84
CA VAL A 33 6.29 -15.41 4.65
C VAL A 33 7.70 -16.00 4.75
N ALA A 34 7.84 -17.30 5.02
CA ALA A 34 9.14 -17.95 5.06
C ALA A 34 9.89 -17.84 3.72
N GLY A 35 9.20 -18.05 2.60
CA GLY A 35 9.75 -17.86 1.26
C GLY A 35 10.23 -16.42 1.01
N PHE A 36 9.43 -15.43 1.41
CA PHE A 36 9.83 -14.02 1.31
C PHE A 36 10.98 -13.65 2.26
N LEU A 37 11.04 -14.22 3.46
CA LEU A 37 12.17 -14.02 4.38
C LEU A 37 13.46 -14.55 3.77
N VAL A 38 13.44 -15.76 3.20
CA VAL A 38 14.61 -16.31 2.48
C VAL A 38 14.99 -15.40 1.31
N ALA A 39 14.03 -14.97 0.49
CA ALA A 39 14.28 -14.05 -0.61
C ALA A 39 14.86 -12.70 -0.13
N ALA A 40 14.39 -12.17 0.98
CA ALA A 40 14.86 -10.93 1.59
C ALA A 40 16.30 -11.07 2.12
N LEU A 41 16.63 -12.19 2.76
CA LEU A 41 17.99 -12.48 3.22
C LEU A 41 18.96 -12.64 2.05
N VAL A 42 18.56 -13.34 0.99
CA VAL A 42 19.35 -13.47 -0.25
C VAL A 42 19.55 -12.10 -0.91
N ALA A 43 18.49 -11.30 -1.03
CA ALA A 43 18.55 -9.96 -1.60
C ALA A 43 19.47 -9.04 -0.78
N TRP A 44 19.39 -9.09 0.55
CA TRP A 44 20.27 -8.33 1.44
C TRP A 44 21.72 -8.78 1.28
N HIS A 45 21.98 -10.09 1.24
CA HIS A 45 23.33 -10.61 1.06
C HIS A 45 23.97 -10.11 -0.26
N ARG A 46 23.19 -10.07 -1.35
CA ARG A 46 23.66 -9.65 -2.69
C ARG A 46 23.81 -8.13 -2.84
N THR A 47 22.85 -7.36 -2.33
CA THR A 47 22.79 -5.91 -2.55
C THR A 47 23.39 -5.08 -1.41
N LYS A 48 23.64 -5.71 -0.26
CA LYS A 48 24.00 -5.07 1.01
C LYS A 48 22.97 -4.04 1.48
N ARG A 49 21.73 -4.14 1.01
CA ARG A 49 20.61 -3.28 1.41
C ARG A 49 19.51 -4.13 2.07
N PRO A 50 19.14 -3.86 3.33
CA PRO A 50 18.11 -4.61 4.05
C PRO A 50 16.68 -4.19 3.67
N THR A 51 16.49 -3.50 2.54
CA THR A 51 15.21 -2.90 2.14
C THR A 51 14.05 -3.89 2.17
N PHE A 52 14.24 -5.08 1.60
CA PHE A 52 13.19 -6.09 1.56
C PHE A 52 12.83 -6.58 2.98
N LEU A 53 13.83 -6.82 3.82
CA LEU A 53 13.61 -7.26 5.19
C LEU A 53 12.83 -6.22 6.01
N PHE A 54 13.18 -4.94 5.88
CA PHE A 54 12.44 -3.86 6.54
C PHE A 54 11.02 -3.70 6.01
N LEU A 55 10.76 -3.96 4.73
CA LEU A 55 9.39 -3.96 4.23
C LEU A 55 8.57 -5.13 4.75
N LEU A 56 9.14 -6.32 4.90
CA LEU A 56 8.44 -7.45 5.54
C LEU A 56 8.09 -7.15 7.00
N ALA A 57 9.05 -6.62 7.76
CA ALA A 57 8.79 -6.14 9.12
C ALA A 57 7.77 -4.99 9.14
N GLY A 58 7.82 -4.10 8.15
CA GLY A 58 6.83 -3.04 7.99
C GLY A 58 5.44 -3.55 7.63
N GLY A 59 5.31 -4.69 6.93
CA GLY A 59 4.04 -5.38 6.74
C GLY A 59 3.46 -5.88 8.06
N TYR A 60 4.29 -6.42 8.96
CA TYR A 60 3.84 -6.74 10.33
C TYR A 60 3.37 -5.49 11.07
N VAL A 61 4.13 -4.39 11.02
CA VAL A 61 3.70 -3.10 11.61
C VAL A 61 2.39 -2.61 10.97
N CYS A 62 2.23 -2.80 9.66
CA CYS A 62 1.00 -2.47 8.94
C CYS A 62 -0.21 -3.22 9.52
N SER A 63 -0.08 -4.48 9.96
CA SER A 63 -1.22 -5.24 10.50
C SER A 63 -1.93 -4.59 11.70
N PHE A 64 -1.29 -3.68 12.43
CA PHE A 64 -1.92 -2.96 13.53
C PHE A 64 -3.04 -1.99 13.10
N ASN A 65 -3.17 -1.69 11.82
CA ASN A 65 -4.31 -0.93 11.31
C ASN A 65 -5.53 -1.80 10.98
N GLU A 66 -5.40 -3.14 11.00
CA GLU A 66 -6.49 -4.05 10.66
C GLU A 66 -7.76 -3.79 11.50
N PRO A 67 -7.68 -3.63 12.85
CA PRO A 67 -8.86 -3.36 13.67
C PRO A 67 -9.68 -2.13 13.22
N LEU A 68 -8.99 -1.12 12.70
CA LEU A 68 -9.60 0.13 12.26
C LEU A 68 -10.24 -0.03 10.88
N ILE A 69 -9.58 -0.68 9.92
CA ILE A 69 -10.20 -0.94 8.62
C ILE A 69 -11.36 -1.92 8.77
N ASP A 70 -11.25 -2.94 9.62
CA ASP A 70 -12.34 -3.86 9.93
C ASP A 70 -13.60 -3.11 10.36
N PHE A 71 -13.42 -2.12 11.22
CA PHE A 71 -14.51 -1.25 11.63
C PHE A 71 -15.06 -0.42 10.46
N LEU A 72 -14.20 0.22 9.66
CA LEU A 72 -14.62 1.09 8.56
C LEU A 72 -15.28 0.34 7.39
N CYS A 73 -14.85 -0.89 7.13
CA CYS A 73 -15.35 -1.70 6.02
C CYS A 73 -16.42 -2.71 6.46
N HIS A 74 -16.76 -2.76 7.74
CA HIS A 74 -17.64 -3.76 8.35
C HIS A 74 -17.15 -5.19 8.06
N CYS A 75 -15.85 -5.43 8.25
CA CYS A 75 -15.26 -6.77 8.26
C CYS A 75 -15.21 -7.29 9.69
N PHE A 76 -15.41 -8.60 9.84
CA PHE A 76 -15.35 -9.24 11.15
C PHE A 76 -14.67 -10.61 11.11
N PHE A 77 -13.76 -10.79 12.07
CA PHE A 77 -13.11 -12.05 12.39
C PHE A 77 -13.64 -12.58 13.74
N PRO A 78 -14.04 -13.87 13.83
CA PRO A 78 -14.36 -14.48 15.11
C PRO A 78 -13.16 -14.49 16.07
N ALA A 79 -13.43 -14.32 17.37
CA ALA A 79 -12.41 -14.07 18.38
C ALA A 79 -11.86 -15.34 19.06
N ASP A 80 -12.38 -16.52 18.74
CA ASP A 80 -12.06 -17.80 19.39
C ASP A 80 -10.99 -18.63 18.67
N GLY A 81 -10.37 -18.07 17.61
CA GLY A 81 -9.27 -18.68 16.87
C GLY A 81 -7.87 -18.33 17.41
N TRP A 82 -6.86 -18.50 16.57
CA TRP A 82 -5.49 -18.07 16.90
C TRP A 82 -5.35 -16.56 16.72
N VAL A 83 -5.52 -15.82 17.81
CA VAL A 83 -5.43 -14.36 17.84
C VAL A 83 -3.97 -13.93 17.99
N GLY A 84 -3.53 -13.00 17.14
CA GLY A 84 -2.21 -12.38 17.26
C GLY A 84 -2.21 -11.13 18.13
N HIS A 85 -3.21 -10.27 17.97
CA HIS A 85 -3.44 -9.12 18.85
C HIS A 85 -4.91 -8.71 18.86
N THR A 86 -5.32 -7.99 19.90
CA THR A 86 -6.68 -7.45 20.03
C THR A 86 -6.59 -5.95 20.31
N VAL A 87 -7.22 -5.13 19.48
CA VAL A 87 -7.34 -3.68 19.66
C VAL A 87 -8.76 -3.26 19.33
N PHE A 88 -9.34 -2.29 20.05
CA PHE A 88 -10.72 -1.83 19.86
C PHE A 88 -11.78 -2.95 19.88
N HIS A 89 -11.57 -3.98 20.71
CA HIS A 89 -12.42 -5.19 20.75
C HIS A 89 -12.52 -5.96 19.42
N ARG A 90 -11.55 -5.76 18.52
CA ARG A 90 -11.34 -6.58 17.33
C ARG A 90 -10.13 -7.48 17.55
N SER A 91 -10.35 -8.78 17.48
CA SER A 91 -9.29 -9.78 17.60
C SER A 91 -8.80 -10.10 16.21
N ILE A 92 -7.54 -9.80 15.95
CA ILE A 92 -6.92 -10.00 14.63
C ILE A 92 -6.25 -11.38 14.62
N PRO A 93 -6.68 -12.28 13.74
CA PRO A 93 -6.08 -13.60 13.62
C PRO A 93 -4.61 -13.54 13.18
N VAL A 94 -3.81 -14.51 13.60
CA VAL A 94 -2.40 -14.65 13.19
C VAL A 94 -2.28 -14.72 11.66
N TRP A 95 -3.20 -15.42 10.98
CA TRP A 95 -3.15 -15.54 9.52
C TRP A 95 -3.32 -14.19 8.82
N VAL A 96 -4.14 -13.29 9.37
CA VAL A 96 -4.29 -11.92 8.83
C VAL A 96 -2.98 -11.15 8.95
N ILE A 97 -2.32 -11.24 10.10
CA ILE A 97 -1.00 -10.61 10.30
C ILE A 97 0.02 -11.13 9.27
N LEU A 98 0.02 -12.44 9.00
CA LEU A 98 0.89 -13.02 7.98
C LEU A 98 0.50 -12.53 6.57
N ALA A 99 -0.79 -12.39 6.27
CA ALA A 99 -1.27 -11.82 5.02
C ALA A 99 -0.74 -10.38 4.84
N TYR A 100 -0.75 -9.57 5.90
CA TYR A 100 -0.20 -8.22 5.87
C TYR A 100 1.31 -8.18 5.54
N VAL A 101 2.09 -9.10 6.11
CA VAL A 101 3.52 -9.26 5.79
C VAL A 101 3.72 -9.59 4.32
N VAL A 102 2.88 -10.47 3.76
CA VAL A 102 2.93 -10.89 2.35
C VAL A 102 2.48 -9.76 1.40
N PHE A 103 1.30 -9.18 1.61
CA PHE A 103 0.69 -8.25 0.66
C PHE A 103 1.22 -6.82 0.76
N TYR A 104 1.51 -6.31 1.97
CA TYR A 104 1.96 -4.93 2.15
C TYR A 104 3.47 -4.83 2.35
N GLY A 105 4.14 -5.89 2.80
CA GLY A 105 5.59 -5.98 2.81
C GLY A 105 6.15 -6.61 1.52
N GLY A 106 5.81 -7.89 1.33
CA GLY A 106 6.25 -8.74 0.22
C GLY A 106 6.00 -8.17 -1.16
N LEU A 107 4.72 -8.04 -1.50
CA LEU A 107 4.28 -7.60 -2.82
C LEU A 107 4.71 -6.16 -3.14
N THR A 108 4.78 -5.29 -2.14
CA THR A 108 5.34 -3.94 -2.26
C THR A 108 6.78 -3.95 -2.78
N TYR A 109 7.63 -4.83 -2.22
CA TYR A 109 8.99 -5.00 -2.73
C TYR A 109 9.03 -5.60 -4.13
N VAL A 110 8.21 -6.62 -4.41
CA VAL A 110 8.13 -7.27 -5.74
C VAL A 110 7.71 -6.26 -6.82
N LEU A 111 6.72 -5.42 -6.54
CA LEU A 111 6.27 -4.35 -7.44
C LEU A 111 7.37 -3.31 -7.65
N SER A 112 8.12 -2.94 -6.60
CA SER A 112 9.27 -2.06 -6.74
C SER A 112 10.38 -2.65 -7.59
N ALA A 113 10.68 -3.94 -7.42
CA ALA A 113 11.62 -4.65 -8.28
C ALA A 113 11.14 -4.64 -9.74
N ALA A 114 9.84 -4.84 -9.98
CA ALA A 114 9.26 -4.78 -11.33
C ALA A 114 9.39 -3.38 -11.94
N PHE A 115 9.15 -2.31 -11.17
CA PHE A 115 9.37 -0.94 -11.64
C PHE A 115 10.83 -0.67 -12.00
N ASN A 116 11.77 -1.10 -11.16
CA ASN A 116 13.21 -0.98 -11.45
C ASN A 116 13.64 -1.82 -12.67
N GLY A 117 12.94 -2.93 -12.93
CA GLY A 117 13.11 -3.76 -14.12
C GLY A 117 12.46 -3.22 -15.39
N GLY A 118 11.82 -2.05 -15.35
CA GLY A 118 11.22 -1.42 -16.53
C GLY A 118 9.88 -2.02 -16.97
N VAL A 119 9.11 -2.59 -16.02
CA VAL A 119 7.76 -3.12 -16.32
C VAL A 119 6.88 -2.05 -17.00
N THR A 120 6.09 -2.47 -17.99
CA THR A 120 5.20 -1.55 -18.71
C THR A 120 3.89 -1.32 -17.96
N ARG A 121 3.24 -0.16 -18.20
CA ARG A 121 1.89 0.14 -17.70
C ARG A 121 0.87 -0.95 -18.07
N ARG A 122 0.94 -1.48 -19.29
CA ARG A 122 0.05 -2.54 -19.76
C ARG A 122 0.25 -3.83 -18.96
N THR A 123 1.50 -4.24 -18.77
CA THR A 123 1.84 -5.42 -17.97
C THR A 123 1.32 -5.30 -16.55
N LEU A 124 1.46 -4.13 -15.91
CA LEU A 124 0.96 -3.90 -14.55
C LEU A 124 -0.56 -4.00 -14.45
N TRP A 125 -1.32 -3.42 -15.39
CA TRP A 125 -2.78 -3.54 -15.39
C TRP A 125 -3.25 -4.99 -15.61
N ILE A 126 -2.58 -5.73 -16.50
CA ILE A 126 -2.86 -7.17 -16.68
C ILE A 126 -2.56 -7.93 -15.39
N SER A 127 -1.40 -7.67 -14.76
CA SER A 127 -1.04 -8.31 -13.49
C SER A 127 -2.04 -7.99 -12.38
N ILE A 128 -2.48 -6.74 -12.24
CA ILE A 128 -3.50 -6.34 -11.26
C ILE A 128 -4.80 -7.11 -11.50
N GLY A 129 -5.24 -7.25 -12.75
CA GLY A 129 -6.42 -8.04 -13.10
C GLY A 129 -6.26 -9.52 -12.72
N ILE A 130 -5.13 -10.14 -13.07
CA ILE A 130 -4.83 -11.54 -12.71
C ILE A 130 -4.79 -11.72 -11.19
N TRP A 131 -4.08 -10.84 -10.48
CA TRP A 131 -4.01 -10.88 -9.01
C TRP A 131 -5.38 -10.66 -8.36
N GLY A 132 -6.21 -9.78 -8.91
CA GLY A 132 -7.59 -9.60 -8.44
C GLY A 132 -8.41 -10.88 -8.55
N VAL A 133 -8.31 -11.59 -9.68
CA VAL A 133 -8.99 -12.89 -9.87
C VAL A 133 -8.46 -13.95 -8.90
N LEU A 134 -7.14 -14.04 -8.73
CA LEU A 134 -6.52 -14.98 -7.79
C LEU A 134 -6.90 -14.66 -6.34
N ASN A 135 -7.02 -13.36 -6.00
CA ASN A 135 -7.50 -12.94 -4.68
C ASN A 135 -8.94 -13.42 -4.48
N LEU A 136 -9.85 -13.16 -5.41
CA LEU A 136 -11.24 -13.65 -5.30
C LEU A 136 -11.33 -15.17 -5.20
N ALA A 137 -10.51 -15.90 -5.97
CA ALA A 137 -10.45 -17.36 -5.90
C ALA A 137 -10.00 -17.88 -4.53
N MET A 138 -9.22 -17.09 -3.79
CA MET A 138 -8.78 -17.40 -2.42
C MET A 138 -9.79 -16.93 -1.37
N GLU A 139 -10.30 -15.70 -1.48
CA GLU A 139 -11.19 -15.08 -0.49
C GLU A 139 -12.56 -15.75 -0.44
N ILE A 140 -13.14 -16.09 -1.59
CA ILE A 140 -14.50 -16.67 -1.65
C ILE A 140 -14.56 -17.96 -0.80
N PRO A 141 -13.67 -18.95 -0.94
CA PRO A 141 -13.64 -20.10 -0.03
C PRO A 141 -13.53 -19.75 1.47
N LEU A 142 -12.73 -18.74 1.83
CA LEU A 142 -12.59 -18.33 3.23
C LEU A 142 -13.89 -17.73 3.78
N LEU A 143 -14.53 -16.85 3.00
CA LEU A 143 -15.83 -16.25 3.32
C LEU A 143 -16.93 -17.30 3.40
N GLN A 144 -17.00 -18.24 2.45
CA GLN A 144 -17.97 -19.33 2.45
C GLN A 144 -17.78 -20.29 3.63
N SER A 145 -16.57 -20.35 4.19
CA SER A 145 -16.31 -21.12 5.41
C SER A 145 -16.69 -20.39 6.71
N ASN A 146 -17.10 -19.11 6.63
CA ASN A 146 -17.30 -18.20 7.76
C ASN A 146 -16.02 -17.99 8.60
N LEU A 147 -14.84 -18.09 7.98
CA LEU A 147 -13.58 -17.76 8.66
C LEU A 147 -13.50 -16.27 9.00
N TYR A 148 -14.12 -15.45 8.15
CA TYR A 148 -14.41 -14.04 8.37
C TYR A 148 -15.58 -13.66 7.46
N LEU A 149 -16.15 -12.46 7.63
CA LEU A 149 -17.21 -11.96 6.75
C LEU A 149 -17.22 -10.44 6.67
N TYR A 150 -17.89 -9.94 5.64
CA TYR A 150 -18.34 -8.55 5.58
C TYR A 150 -19.82 -8.49 5.97
N TYR A 151 -20.15 -7.67 6.97
CA TYR A 151 -21.51 -7.51 7.46
C TYR A 151 -22.14 -6.18 7.02
N GLY A 152 -23.44 -6.07 7.24
CA GLY A 152 -24.24 -4.96 6.75
C GLY A 152 -24.53 -5.05 5.25
N ASP A 153 -25.15 -4.00 4.73
CA ASP A 153 -25.48 -3.90 3.31
C ASP A 153 -24.30 -3.33 2.51
N GLN A 154 -23.52 -4.26 1.96
CA GLN A 154 -22.28 -4.01 1.24
C GLN A 154 -22.51 -3.88 -0.27
N PRO A 155 -21.98 -2.82 -0.92
CA PRO A 155 -22.05 -2.66 -2.36
C PRO A 155 -21.04 -3.56 -3.10
N PHE A 156 -21.39 -3.95 -4.34
CA PHE A 156 -20.54 -4.77 -5.23
C PHE A 156 -20.07 -6.12 -4.65
N MET A 157 -20.95 -6.81 -3.92
CA MET A 157 -20.63 -8.11 -3.33
C MET A 157 -20.58 -9.23 -4.37
N VAL A 158 -19.51 -10.02 -4.35
CA VAL A 158 -19.35 -11.25 -5.13
C VAL A 158 -18.88 -12.36 -4.20
N GLY A 159 -19.69 -13.40 -4.02
CA GLY A 159 -19.34 -14.53 -3.15
C GLY A 159 -19.11 -14.18 -1.67
N GLY A 160 -19.65 -13.04 -1.22
CA GLY A 160 -19.42 -12.50 0.13
C GLY A 160 -18.30 -11.44 0.20
N PHE A 161 -17.60 -11.16 -0.90
CA PHE A 161 -16.49 -10.23 -0.96
C PHE A 161 -16.88 -8.90 -1.65
N PRO A 162 -16.68 -7.73 -1.03
CA PRO A 162 -16.94 -6.44 -1.66
C PRO A 162 -15.81 -6.08 -2.63
N LEU A 163 -16.09 -6.05 -3.93
CA LEU A 163 -15.07 -5.85 -4.97
C LEU A 163 -14.26 -4.55 -4.82
N SER A 164 -14.83 -3.52 -4.21
CA SER A 164 -14.13 -2.26 -3.92
C SER A 164 -12.85 -2.47 -3.10
N GLN A 165 -12.82 -3.49 -2.22
CA GLN A 165 -11.67 -3.78 -1.37
C GLN A 165 -10.44 -4.22 -2.16
N LEU A 166 -10.62 -4.90 -3.30
CA LEU A 166 -9.50 -5.22 -4.20
C LEU A 166 -8.74 -3.97 -4.64
N VAL A 167 -9.48 -2.90 -4.92
CA VAL A 167 -8.92 -1.65 -5.41
C VAL A 167 -8.16 -0.94 -4.30
N PHE A 168 -8.69 -0.91 -3.07
CA PHE A 168 -8.03 -0.25 -1.93
C PHE A 168 -6.75 -0.99 -1.53
N ASN A 169 -6.80 -2.33 -1.46
CA ASN A 169 -5.64 -3.16 -1.16
C ASN A 169 -4.54 -2.98 -2.22
N ALA A 170 -4.91 -3.01 -3.50
CA ALA A 170 -3.97 -2.79 -4.60
C ALA A 170 -3.36 -1.38 -4.57
N PHE A 171 -4.16 -0.34 -4.28
CA PHE A 171 -3.69 1.03 -4.19
C PHE A 171 -2.60 1.17 -3.11
N GLY A 172 -2.81 0.62 -1.92
CA GLY A 172 -1.88 0.74 -0.78
C GLY A 172 -0.50 0.14 -1.08
N SER A 173 -0.46 -1.09 -1.58
CA SER A 173 0.81 -1.77 -1.94
C SER A 173 1.51 -1.10 -3.12
N LEU A 174 0.74 -0.64 -4.12
CA LEU A 174 1.31 0.06 -5.27
C LEU A 174 1.90 1.42 -4.89
N LEU A 175 1.23 2.18 -4.02
CA LEU A 175 1.76 3.43 -3.49
C LEU A 175 3.07 3.17 -2.71
N GLY A 176 3.09 2.14 -1.87
CA GLY A 176 4.31 1.67 -1.20
C GLY A 176 5.45 1.43 -2.19
N ALA A 177 5.17 0.70 -3.28
CA ALA A 177 6.14 0.36 -4.30
C ALA A 177 6.66 1.60 -5.04
N VAL A 178 5.78 2.56 -5.34
CA VAL A 178 6.17 3.85 -5.95
C VAL A 178 7.06 4.65 -5.00
N VAL A 179 6.69 4.75 -3.71
CA VAL A 179 7.47 5.46 -2.69
C VAL A 179 8.89 4.91 -2.60
N ILE A 180 9.05 3.60 -2.43
CA ILE A 180 10.39 3.00 -2.29
C ILE A 180 11.22 3.08 -3.58
N THR A 181 10.58 3.05 -4.74
CA THR A 181 11.26 3.12 -6.03
C THR A 181 11.69 4.55 -6.36
N ARG A 182 10.77 5.51 -6.23
CA ARG A 182 10.99 6.91 -6.66
C ARG A 182 11.68 7.75 -5.60
N LEU A 183 11.57 7.37 -4.34
CA LEU A 183 12.28 7.99 -3.22
C LEU A 183 13.43 7.11 -2.70
N ALA A 184 13.96 6.18 -3.50
CA ALA A 184 15.07 5.31 -3.10
C ALA A 184 16.30 6.08 -2.57
N TRP A 185 16.54 7.30 -3.08
CA TRP A 185 17.60 8.20 -2.64
C TRP A 185 17.42 8.70 -1.20
N PHE A 186 16.20 8.74 -0.70
CA PHE A 186 15.86 9.17 0.66
C PHE A 186 16.14 8.08 1.69
N PHE A 187 15.95 6.80 1.33
CA PHE A 187 16.12 5.65 2.22
C PHE A 187 17.60 5.20 2.30
N THR A 188 18.46 6.09 2.79
CA THR A 188 19.90 5.85 2.94
C THR A 188 20.36 6.08 4.39
N GLY A 189 21.38 5.34 4.82
CA GLY A 189 21.89 5.41 6.19
C GLY A 189 20.80 5.07 7.23
N PRO A 190 20.74 5.79 8.36
CA PRO A 190 19.72 5.57 9.40
C PRO A 190 18.27 5.69 8.90
N ARG A 191 18.03 6.47 7.83
CA ARG A 191 16.68 6.65 7.25
C ARG A 191 16.10 5.37 6.65
N GLN A 192 16.90 4.33 6.43
CA GLN A 192 16.40 3.02 6.04
C GLN A 192 15.40 2.45 7.05
N LEU A 193 15.49 2.82 8.33
CA LEU A 193 14.54 2.40 9.35
C LEU A 193 13.11 2.89 9.07
N LEU A 194 12.95 3.99 8.32
CA LEU A 194 11.63 4.49 7.91
C LEU A 194 10.89 3.52 6.97
N LEU A 195 11.59 2.58 6.34
CA LEU A 195 10.97 1.52 5.54
C LEU A 195 10.04 0.62 6.37
N LEU A 196 10.25 0.54 7.70
CA LEU A 196 9.35 -0.14 8.62
C LEU A 196 7.96 0.52 8.67
N LEU A 197 7.87 1.82 8.38
CA LEU A 197 6.62 2.58 8.44
C LEU A 197 5.96 2.74 7.07
N VAL A 198 6.70 2.52 5.97
CA VAL A 198 6.18 2.73 4.61
C VAL A 198 4.91 1.90 4.37
N PRO A 199 4.87 0.57 4.59
CA PRO A 199 3.65 -0.22 4.34
C PRO A 199 2.44 0.30 5.12
N PHE A 200 2.63 0.66 6.40
CA PHE A 200 1.56 1.21 7.24
C PHE A 200 1.01 2.52 6.64
N VAL A 201 1.87 3.49 6.36
CA VAL A 201 1.46 4.81 5.87
C VAL A 201 0.80 4.72 4.50
N THR A 202 1.35 3.92 3.59
CA THR A 202 0.80 3.82 2.23
C THR A 202 -0.51 3.04 2.18
N PHE A 203 -0.68 2.03 3.06
CA PHE A 203 -1.98 1.38 3.19
C PHE A 203 -3.03 2.32 3.81
N MET A 204 -2.69 3.10 4.85
CA MET A 204 -3.61 4.13 5.38
C MET A 204 -4.03 5.15 4.34
N SER A 205 -3.12 5.49 3.42
CA SER A 205 -3.46 6.40 2.32
C SER A 205 -4.50 5.82 1.36
N SER A 206 -4.63 4.49 1.27
CA SER A 206 -5.70 3.85 0.49
C SER A 206 -7.09 4.14 1.06
N TRP A 207 -7.19 4.40 2.36
CA TRP A 207 -8.46 4.73 2.97
C TRP A 207 -8.99 6.07 2.48
N THR A 208 -8.11 7.00 2.10
CA THR A 208 -8.52 8.30 1.54
C THR A 208 -9.35 8.13 0.27
N VAL A 209 -8.99 7.19 -0.62
CA VAL A 209 -9.82 6.90 -1.80
C VAL A 209 -11.09 6.11 -1.43
N GLY A 210 -11.05 5.30 -0.38
CA GLY A 210 -12.18 4.56 0.18
C GLY A 210 -13.18 5.39 1.02
N MET A 211 -12.80 6.61 1.44
CA MET A 211 -13.58 7.41 2.39
C MET A 211 -15.04 7.62 1.99
N PRO A 212 -15.38 7.98 0.73
CA PRO A 212 -16.78 8.10 0.33
C PRO A 212 -17.62 6.87 0.72
N LEU A 213 -17.12 5.66 0.49
CA LEU A 213 -17.79 4.42 0.90
C LEU A 213 -17.83 4.26 2.43
N PHE A 214 -16.69 4.41 3.11
CA PHE A 214 -16.63 4.17 4.57
C PHE A 214 -17.53 5.12 5.36
N LEU A 215 -17.70 6.36 4.88
CA LEU A 215 -18.59 7.35 5.50
C LEU A 215 -20.07 6.98 5.43
N VAL A 216 -20.48 6.17 4.44
CA VAL A 216 -21.89 5.79 4.25
C VAL A 216 -22.19 4.36 4.70
N LEU A 217 -21.17 3.52 4.91
CA LEU A 217 -21.37 2.17 5.45
C LEU A 217 -21.89 2.21 6.89
N GLY A 218 -21.32 3.08 7.73
CA GLY A 218 -21.70 3.22 9.14
C GLY A 218 -22.96 4.04 9.41
N THR A 219 -23.82 4.27 8.41
CA THR A 219 -25.04 5.09 8.53
C THR A 219 -26.28 4.36 8.04
N ASP A 220 -27.46 4.95 8.27
CA ASP A 220 -28.76 4.49 7.74
C ASP A 220 -28.99 4.88 6.27
N ALA A 221 -27.93 5.22 5.54
CA ALA A 221 -27.99 5.55 4.12
C ALA A 221 -28.66 4.44 3.30
N PRO A 222 -29.55 4.79 2.34
CA PRO A 222 -30.18 3.80 1.48
C PRO A 222 -29.14 3.11 0.57
N HIS A 223 -29.40 1.86 0.20
CA HIS A 223 -28.51 1.04 -0.63
C HIS A 223 -28.00 1.77 -1.89
N GLY A 224 -28.87 2.54 -2.57
CA GLY A 224 -28.48 3.32 -3.75
C GLY A 224 -27.37 4.35 -3.48
N LEU A 225 -27.36 4.99 -2.31
CA LEU A 225 -26.31 5.92 -1.91
C LEU A 225 -25.00 5.18 -1.60
N ARG A 226 -25.08 3.98 -1.00
CA ARG A 226 -23.91 3.10 -0.76
C ARG A 226 -23.28 2.64 -2.08
N MET A 227 -24.09 2.25 -3.05
CA MET A 227 -23.64 1.89 -4.40
C MET A 227 -22.96 3.07 -5.11
N LEU A 228 -23.53 4.28 -5.02
CA LEU A 228 -22.91 5.48 -5.56
C LEU A 228 -21.55 5.78 -4.89
N ALA A 229 -21.51 5.74 -3.57
CA ALA A 229 -20.29 5.97 -2.80
C ALA A 229 -19.19 4.95 -3.12
N ALA A 230 -19.54 3.66 -3.26
CA ALA A 230 -18.62 2.62 -3.70
C ALA A 230 -18.14 2.81 -5.14
N THR A 231 -18.98 3.36 -6.01
CA THR A 231 -18.60 3.70 -7.39
C THR A 231 -17.56 4.82 -7.39
N VAL A 232 -17.78 5.88 -6.60
CA VAL A 232 -16.86 7.02 -6.45
C VAL A 232 -15.54 6.57 -5.82
N SER A 233 -15.59 6.02 -4.60
CA SER A 233 -14.89 4.79 -4.21
C SER A 233 -13.80 4.26 -5.14
N THR A 234 -14.29 3.31 -5.93
CA THR A 234 -13.57 2.49 -6.88
C THR A 234 -12.97 3.35 -8.01
N ALA A 235 -13.70 4.35 -8.51
CA ALA A 235 -13.20 5.22 -9.57
C ALA A 235 -11.97 6.02 -9.12
N LEU A 236 -12.01 6.63 -7.92
CA LEU A 236 -10.86 7.32 -7.33
C LEU A 236 -9.68 6.38 -7.13
N GLY A 237 -9.93 5.17 -6.62
CA GLY A 237 -8.91 4.14 -6.44
C GLY A 237 -8.25 3.72 -7.76
N LEU A 238 -9.04 3.48 -8.81
CA LEU A 238 -8.53 3.08 -10.14
C LEU A 238 -7.75 4.21 -10.83
N LEU A 239 -8.23 5.45 -10.76
CA LEU A 239 -7.50 6.63 -11.25
C LEU A 239 -6.19 6.85 -10.49
N GLY A 240 -6.24 6.65 -9.16
CA GLY A 240 -5.09 6.67 -8.29
C GLY A 240 -4.06 5.60 -8.66
N ILE A 241 -4.49 4.36 -8.82
CA ILE A 241 -3.66 3.24 -9.30
C ILE A 241 -3.02 3.58 -10.65
N ASP A 242 -3.77 4.11 -11.63
CA ASP A 242 -3.19 4.48 -12.92
C ASP A 242 -2.09 5.53 -12.77
N THR A 243 -2.34 6.54 -11.94
CA THR A 243 -1.38 7.61 -11.65
C THR A 243 -0.13 7.06 -10.99
N LEU A 244 -0.28 6.15 -10.02
CA LEU A 244 0.81 5.46 -9.35
C LEU A 244 1.60 4.59 -10.32
N ILE A 245 0.95 3.87 -11.25
CA ILE A 245 1.64 3.14 -12.31
C ILE A 245 2.50 4.09 -13.14
N ARG A 246 1.95 5.23 -13.58
CA ARG A 246 2.69 6.21 -14.40
C ARG A 246 3.88 6.81 -13.66
N LEU A 247 3.73 7.11 -12.37
CA LEU A 247 4.82 7.54 -11.50
C LEU A 247 5.86 6.41 -11.35
N GLY A 248 5.41 5.19 -11.05
CA GLY A 248 6.25 4.01 -10.86
C GLY A 248 7.04 3.62 -12.11
N THR A 249 6.47 3.78 -13.32
CA THR A 249 7.18 3.54 -14.59
C THR A 249 7.98 4.76 -15.07
N GLY A 250 7.85 5.92 -14.42
CA GLY A 250 8.64 7.12 -14.72
C GLY A 250 8.11 7.93 -15.89
N GLN A 251 6.88 7.64 -16.32
CA GLN A 251 6.13 8.49 -17.27
C GLN A 251 5.82 9.84 -16.62
N PHE A 252 5.54 9.84 -15.32
CA PHE A 252 5.55 11.03 -14.48
C PHE A 252 6.83 11.04 -13.63
N ARG A 253 7.51 12.19 -13.58
CA ARG A 253 8.76 12.34 -12.82
C ARG A 253 8.51 13.23 -11.61
N LEU A 254 8.86 12.72 -10.44
CA LEU A 254 9.10 13.54 -9.26
C LEU A 254 10.52 14.10 -9.40
N LEU A 255 10.66 15.43 -9.47
CA LEU A 255 11.97 16.05 -9.51
C LEU A 255 12.65 15.85 -8.15
N PRO A 256 13.91 15.36 -8.09
CA PRO A 256 14.68 15.40 -6.86
C PRO A 256 14.79 16.84 -6.35
N PRO A 257 14.86 17.07 -5.01
CA PRO A 257 15.31 18.35 -4.48
C PRO A 257 16.64 18.73 -5.15
N GLY A 258 16.71 19.96 -5.65
CA GLY A 258 17.51 20.36 -6.80
C GLY A 258 18.98 19.90 -6.87
N VAL A 259 19.33 19.37 -8.05
CA VAL A 259 20.46 19.85 -8.87
C VAL A 259 20.06 21.16 -9.61
N ALA A 260 18.94 21.78 -9.21
CA ALA A 260 18.50 23.07 -9.70
C ALA A 260 19.37 24.17 -9.06
N ALA A 261 20.11 24.88 -9.91
CA ALA A 261 20.89 26.11 -9.67
C ALA A 261 22.41 25.98 -9.38
N ALA A 262 23.13 25.07 -10.03
CA ALA A 262 24.60 25.19 -10.14
C ALA A 262 25.06 25.80 -11.49
N ASP A 263 24.21 25.84 -12.52
CA ASP A 263 24.57 26.29 -13.88
C ASP A 263 23.91 27.62 -14.28
N ALA A 264 23.59 28.51 -13.33
CA ALA A 264 23.36 29.90 -13.70
C ALA A 264 24.73 30.52 -14.02
N PRO A 265 25.04 30.90 -15.27
CA PRO A 265 26.29 31.59 -15.56
C PRO A 265 26.36 32.84 -14.70
N ASP A 266 27.49 33.01 -14.02
CA ASP A 266 27.80 34.17 -13.18
C ASP A 266 27.91 35.42 -14.06
N VAL A 267 26.78 36.09 -14.31
CA VAL A 267 26.67 37.30 -15.17
C VAL A 267 27.43 38.50 -14.58
N HIS A 268 28.04 38.37 -13.40
CA HIS A 268 28.72 39.48 -12.70
C HIS A 268 30.24 39.42 -12.60
N ARG A 269 30.94 38.49 -13.26
CA ARG A 269 32.40 38.66 -13.47
C ARG A 269 32.68 39.58 -14.66
N GLN A 270 32.56 40.89 -14.43
CA GLN A 270 33.25 41.88 -15.26
C GLN A 270 34.77 41.67 -15.13
N PRO A 271 35.53 41.62 -16.23
CA PRO A 271 36.98 41.73 -16.17
C PRO A 271 37.33 43.18 -15.83
N THR A 272 37.87 43.42 -14.65
CA THR A 272 38.58 44.66 -14.35
C THR A 272 39.81 44.72 -15.23
N ALA A 273 39.74 45.62 -16.22
CA ALA A 273 40.86 46.01 -17.04
C ALA A 273 41.91 46.73 -16.18
N THR A 274 43.08 46.12 -16.05
CA THR A 274 44.32 46.78 -15.62
C THR A 274 45.42 46.42 -16.59
N ALA A 275 45.77 47.37 -17.46
CA ALA A 275 47.14 47.83 -17.70
C ALA A 275 47.21 48.59 -19.03
N ALA A 276 47.18 49.91 -18.94
CA ALA A 276 47.67 50.79 -19.99
C ALA A 276 49.14 51.13 -19.72
N SER A 277 49.95 51.05 -20.77
CA SER A 277 51.07 51.94 -21.12
C SER A 277 52.31 51.97 -20.22
N SER A 278 53.44 51.50 -20.79
CA SER A 278 54.56 52.42 -21.04
C SER A 278 55.39 51.99 -22.25
N ALA A 279 55.81 53.00 -23.01
CA ALA A 279 56.50 52.94 -24.30
C ALA A 279 58.03 53.00 -24.17
N ARG A 280 58.70 52.97 -25.34
CA ARG A 280 60.14 53.16 -25.68
C ARG A 280 60.87 51.83 -25.91
N GLY A 281 61.61 51.58 -26.99
CA GLY A 281 62.08 52.39 -28.13
C GLY A 281 63.32 51.71 -28.73
N SER A 282 63.72 52.10 -29.95
CA SER A 282 65.07 51.92 -30.55
C SER A 282 65.49 50.48 -30.93
N ALA A 283 65.41 50.09 -32.20
CA ALA A 283 66.44 50.24 -33.25
C ALA A 283 67.57 49.19 -33.23
N ARG A 284 67.49 48.21 -34.14
CA ARG A 284 68.48 47.84 -35.19
C ARG A 284 68.17 46.46 -35.74
#